data_AF-A0A9D1UIH1-F1
#
_entry.id   AF-A0A9D1UIH1-F1
#
_cell.length_a   1.000
_cell.length_b   1.000
_cell.length_c   1.000
_cell.angle_alpha   90.00
_cell.angle_beta   90.00
_cell.angle_gamma   90.00
#
_symmetry.space_group_name_H-M   'P 1'
#
loop_
_entity.id
_entity.type
_entity.pdbx_description
1 polymer ?
#
loop_
_entity_poly.entity_id
_entity_poly.type
_entity_poly.pdbx_seq_one_letter_code
_entity_poly.pdbx_strand_id
1 'polypeptide(L)'
;MKNKFFLITVLAFAVFGFSNLKAQQAAQQFKLNQRDSASRDVVYFCCTDRLILTNDNINRMNLDLVDSATGNELIRKYTHIVDKVNDSIILSTFRNGLLSELRSYGFEVAEVKKEDMPKQFDLRHHTVEVAQLELEEYSFVDSVSTMQGEHRAMQKMLNGIRLNAWIVYNGEDTNSMQMFFCDEQMTDEFHGFVEKESGKYYANYTLTRINPNDAYILSDYTAKVCARYFFNFLINRYVWFQTGGQDKNYYGINEDNELMYDSSPFDNFDIITQED
;
A
#
# COMPACT_ATOMS: atom_id res chain seq x y z
N MET A 1 -25.98 -19.43 -43.75
CA MET A 1 -25.02 -19.47 -42.62
C MET A 1 -24.35 -18.11 -42.32
N LYS A 2 -23.93 -17.31 -43.31
CA LYS A 2 -23.29 -15.99 -43.09
C LYS A 2 -24.13 -14.96 -42.29
N ASN A 3 -25.45 -14.89 -42.49
CA ASN A 3 -26.32 -13.95 -41.74
C ASN A 3 -26.51 -14.31 -40.25
N LYS A 4 -26.34 -15.57 -39.86
CA LYS A 4 -26.43 -15.96 -38.44
C LYS A 4 -25.16 -15.56 -37.67
N PHE A 5 -23.98 -15.65 -38.31
CA PHE A 5 -22.73 -15.20 -37.71
C PHE A 5 -22.70 -13.69 -37.49
N PHE A 6 -23.15 -12.90 -38.46
CA PHE A 6 -23.19 -11.43 -38.33
C PHE A 6 -24.13 -10.96 -37.20
N LEU A 7 -25.29 -11.61 -37.05
CA LEU A 7 -26.24 -11.29 -35.98
C LEU A 7 -25.68 -11.63 -34.58
N ILE A 8 -24.95 -12.75 -34.47
CA ILE A 8 -24.30 -13.18 -33.23
C ILE A 8 -23.14 -12.24 -32.86
N THR A 9 -22.35 -11.79 -33.83
CA THR A 9 -21.26 -10.83 -33.60
C THR A 9 -21.79 -9.46 -33.16
N VAL A 10 -22.87 -8.96 -33.77
CA VAL A 10 -23.49 -7.68 -33.37
C VAL A 10 -24.16 -7.78 -31.99
N LEU A 11 -24.82 -8.91 -31.67
CA LEU A 11 -25.36 -9.13 -30.32
C LEU A 11 -24.24 -9.21 -29.28
N ALA A 12 -23.13 -9.89 -29.58
CA ALA A 12 -21.99 -9.97 -28.68
C ALA A 12 -21.38 -8.57 -28.44
N PHE A 13 -21.15 -7.79 -29.50
CA PHE A 13 -20.64 -6.42 -29.35
C PHE A 13 -21.58 -5.49 -28.57
N ALA A 14 -22.90 -5.64 -28.74
CA ALA A 14 -23.86 -4.90 -27.92
C ALA A 14 -23.75 -5.33 -26.45
N VAL A 15 -23.77 -6.63 -26.15
CA VAL A 15 -23.72 -7.15 -24.78
C VAL A 15 -22.42 -6.75 -24.07
N PHE A 16 -21.27 -6.86 -24.71
CA PHE A 16 -19.97 -6.46 -24.14
C PHE A 16 -19.79 -4.95 -24.05
N GLY A 17 -20.38 -4.16 -24.97
CA GLY A 17 -20.35 -2.70 -24.92
C GLY A 17 -21.23 -2.12 -23.81
N PHE A 18 -22.40 -2.71 -23.55
CA PHE A 18 -23.33 -2.27 -22.51
C PHE A 18 -22.86 -2.62 -21.09
N SER A 19 -22.19 -3.77 -20.89
CA SER A 19 -21.66 -4.15 -19.56
C SER A 19 -20.59 -3.18 -19.07
N ASN A 20 -19.64 -2.81 -19.93
CA ASN A 20 -18.58 -1.86 -19.59
C ASN A 20 -19.13 -0.46 -19.29
N LEU A 21 -20.14 0.01 -20.04
CA LEU A 21 -20.76 1.31 -19.78
C LEU A 21 -21.48 1.33 -18.43
N LYS A 22 -22.20 0.26 -18.08
CA LYS A 22 -22.89 0.13 -16.79
C LYS A 22 -21.89 0.14 -15.62
N ALA A 23 -20.77 -0.56 -15.77
CA ALA A 23 -19.73 -0.63 -14.76
C ALA A 23 -19.03 0.72 -14.54
N GLN A 24 -18.68 1.43 -15.61
CA GLN A 24 -18.13 2.79 -15.53
C GLN A 24 -19.12 3.77 -14.90
N GLN A 25 -20.41 3.68 -15.25
CA GLN A 25 -21.46 4.49 -14.62
C GLN A 25 -21.60 4.17 -13.12
N ALA A 26 -21.51 2.89 -12.73
CA ALA A 26 -21.53 2.50 -11.33
C ALA A 26 -20.32 3.07 -10.57
N ALA A 27 -19.12 3.00 -11.14
CA ALA A 27 -17.91 3.58 -10.55
C ALA A 27 -18.05 5.11 -10.36
N GLN A 28 -18.57 5.82 -11.37
CA GLN A 28 -18.87 7.25 -11.26
C GLN A 28 -19.93 7.53 -10.20
N GLN A 29 -20.99 6.73 -10.13
CA GLN A 29 -22.05 6.88 -9.14
C GLN A 29 -21.52 6.68 -7.72
N PHE A 30 -20.66 5.68 -7.48
CA PHE A 30 -20.03 5.48 -6.18
C PHE A 30 -19.30 6.74 -5.72
N LYS A 31 -18.47 7.32 -6.60
CA LYS A 31 -17.73 8.55 -6.30
C LYS A 31 -18.65 9.76 -6.08
N LEU A 32 -19.78 9.83 -6.78
CA LEU A 32 -20.78 10.87 -6.57
C LEU A 32 -21.50 10.72 -5.23
N ASN A 33 -21.82 9.50 -4.80
CA ASN A 33 -22.44 9.23 -3.51
C ASN A 33 -21.58 9.76 -2.36
N GLN A 34 -20.25 9.58 -2.43
CA GLN A 34 -19.34 10.09 -1.38
C GLN A 34 -19.34 11.61 -1.26
N ARG A 35 -19.83 12.36 -2.27
CA ARG A 35 -19.94 13.82 -2.20
C ARG A 35 -21.25 14.31 -1.59
N ASP A 36 -22.26 13.45 -1.49
CA ASP A 36 -23.57 13.80 -0.96
C ASP A 36 -23.74 13.27 0.46
N SER A 37 -23.99 14.19 1.40
CA SER A 37 -24.18 13.88 2.82
C SER A 37 -25.28 12.86 3.12
N ALA A 38 -26.29 12.71 2.25
CA ALA A 38 -27.37 11.75 2.44
C ALA A 38 -27.03 10.33 1.96
N SER A 39 -26.02 10.20 1.08
CA SER A 39 -25.68 8.96 0.39
C SER A 39 -24.24 8.50 0.57
N ARG A 40 -23.36 9.31 1.16
CA ARG A 40 -21.99 8.92 1.48
C ARG A 40 -21.93 7.71 2.41
N ASP A 41 -20.91 6.89 2.21
CA ASP A 41 -20.69 5.71 3.02
C ASP A 41 -20.00 6.09 4.34
N VAL A 42 -20.28 5.29 5.37
CA VAL A 42 -19.71 5.44 6.71
C VAL A 42 -18.61 4.40 6.91
N VAL A 43 -17.41 4.86 7.23
CA VAL A 43 -16.27 4.02 7.58
C VAL A 43 -16.05 4.10 9.09
N TYR A 44 -16.29 2.97 9.77
CA TYR A 44 -15.88 2.77 11.15
C TYR A 44 -14.41 2.38 11.15
N PHE A 45 -13.59 3.16 11.83
CA PHE A 45 -12.14 3.01 11.83
C PHE A 45 -11.63 2.68 13.23
N CYS A 46 -10.71 1.71 13.31
CA CYS A 46 -9.88 1.49 14.49
C CYS A 46 -8.44 1.19 14.08
N CYS A 47 -7.50 1.49 14.97
CA CYS A 47 -6.08 1.32 14.74
C CYS A 47 -5.44 0.64 15.95
N THR A 48 -4.43 -0.19 15.70
CA THR A 48 -3.49 -0.65 16.73
C THR A 48 -2.88 0.53 17.49
N ASP A 49 -2.67 0.34 18.79
CA ASP A 49 -1.94 1.27 19.66
C ASP A 49 -0.45 0.91 19.76
N ARG A 50 0.00 -0.08 18.98
CA ARG A 50 1.36 -0.61 18.99
C ARG A 50 2.00 -0.52 17.62
N LEU A 51 3.25 -0.06 17.63
CA LEU A 51 4.17 -0.16 16.51
C LEU A 51 5.18 -1.26 16.81
N ILE A 52 5.37 -2.17 15.86
CA ILE A 52 6.46 -3.14 15.91
C ILE A 52 7.68 -2.51 15.25
N LEU A 53 8.85 -2.61 15.90
CA LEU A 53 10.12 -2.16 15.34
C LEU A 53 11.00 -3.37 15.08
N THR A 54 11.45 -3.54 13.85
CA THR A 54 12.34 -4.64 13.45
C THR A 54 13.55 -4.10 12.71
N ASN A 55 14.65 -4.86 12.78
CA ASN A 55 15.84 -4.58 11.99
C ASN A 55 16.36 -5.91 11.41
N ASP A 56 16.17 -6.09 10.12
CA ASP A 56 16.54 -7.32 9.40
C ASP A 56 18.06 -7.57 9.45
N ASN A 57 18.87 -6.51 9.46
CA ASN A 57 20.32 -6.66 9.61
C ASN A 57 20.68 -7.30 10.96
N ILE A 58 20.07 -6.81 12.05
CA ILE A 58 20.28 -7.33 13.40
C ILE A 58 19.73 -8.74 13.55
N ASN A 59 18.53 -8.99 13.03
CA ASN A 59 17.88 -10.29 13.10
C ASN A 59 18.72 -11.40 12.43
N ARG A 60 19.47 -11.07 11.38
CA ARG A 60 20.38 -12.00 10.68
C ARG A 60 21.69 -12.27 11.42
N MET A 61 22.08 -11.45 12.40
CA MET A 61 23.41 -11.54 13.05
C MET A 61 23.51 -12.59 14.16
N ASN A 62 22.41 -13.29 14.52
CA ASN A 62 22.37 -14.29 15.59
C ASN A 62 23.10 -13.83 16.87
N LEU A 63 22.65 -12.70 17.41
CA LEU A 63 23.32 -12.01 18.52
C LEU A 63 23.35 -12.82 19.82
N ASP A 64 22.56 -13.89 19.93
CA ASP A 64 22.55 -14.80 21.08
C ASP A 64 23.88 -15.55 21.25
N LEU A 65 24.72 -15.59 20.20
CA LEU A 65 26.03 -16.25 20.21
C LEU A 65 27.19 -15.32 20.61
N VAL A 66 26.95 -14.02 20.79
CA VAL A 66 27.98 -13.04 21.17
C VAL A 66 27.71 -12.50 22.58
N ASP A 67 28.76 -12.02 23.25
CA ASP A 67 28.59 -11.39 24.56
C ASP A 67 27.77 -10.08 24.45
N SER A 68 27.15 -9.67 25.55
CA SER A 68 26.25 -8.52 25.58
C SER A 68 26.91 -7.20 25.18
N ALA A 69 28.21 -7.02 25.43
CA ALA A 69 28.89 -5.77 25.07
C ALA A 69 29.06 -5.69 23.56
N THR A 70 29.51 -6.78 22.95
CA THR A 70 29.65 -6.92 21.49
C THR A 70 28.29 -6.84 20.79
N GLY A 71 27.26 -7.51 21.32
CA GLY A 71 25.89 -7.43 20.82
C GLY A 71 25.36 -5.99 20.79
N ASN A 72 25.55 -5.25 21.89
CA ASN A 72 25.15 -3.84 21.96
C ASN A 72 25.93 -2.94 20.97
N GLU A 73 27.23 -3.20 20.76
CA GLU A 73 28.02 -2.48 19.77
C GLU A 73 27.49 -2.73 18.35
N LEU A 74 27.17 -3.98 18.01
CA LEU A 74 26.60 -4.36 16.71
C LEU A 74 25.23 -3.71 16.51
N ILE A 75 24.33 -3.76 17.50
CA ILE A 75 23.03 -3.08 17.44
C ILE A 75 23.23 -1.60 17.14
N ARG A 76 24.11 -0.92 17.88
CA ARG A 76 24.35 0.52 17.71
C ARG A 76 25.00 0.86 16.36
N LYS A 77 25.77 -0.07 15.79
CA LYS A 77 26.46 0.09 14.51
C LYS A 77 25.54 -0.11 13.31
N TYR A 78 24.57 -1.02 13.40
CA TYR A 78 23.73 -1.46 12.29
C TYR A 78 22.25 -1.05 12.43
N THR A 79 21.91 -0.31 13.49
CA THR A 79 20.62 0.36 13.65
C THR A 79 20.81 1.86 13.47
N HIS A 80 20.32 2.37 12.35
CA HIS A 80 20.51 3.75 11.95
C HIS A 80 19.27 4.60 12.19
N ILE A 81 18.07 4.01 12.12
CA ILE A 81 16.80 4.75 12.16
C ILE A 81 15.86 4.22 13.23
N VAL A 82 15.57 2.92 13.27
CA VAL A 82 14.43 2.42 14.09
C VAL A 82 14.61 2.66 15.59
N ASP A 83 15.83 2.83 16.09
CA ASP A 83 16.10 3.18 17.50
C ASP A 83 15.99 4.68 17.82
N LYS A 84 15.78 5.53 16.80
CA LYS A 84 15.78 7.00 16.89
C LYS A 84 14.44 7.63 16.54
N VAL A 85 13.46 6.83 16.13
CA VAL A 85 12.10 7.30 15.87
C VAL A 85 11.26 7.30 17.15
N ASN A 86 10.17 8.04 17.13
CA ASN A 86 9.18 8.03 18.19
C ASN A 86 7.91 7.31 17.72
N ASP A 87 7.58 6.20 18.37
CA ASP A 87 6.42 5.36 18.04
C ASP A 87 5.10 6.15 18.06
N SER A 88 4.92 7.05 19.03
CA SER A 88 3.71 7.85 19.12
C SER A 88 3.57 8.81 17.94
N ILE A 89 4.67 9.35 17.44
CA ILE A 89 4.66 10.19 16.23
C ILE A 89 4.28 9.35 15.02
N ILE A 90 4.90 8.19 14.79
CA ILE A 90 4.55 7.29 13.67
C ILE A 90 3.07 6.88 13.73
N LEU A 91 2.62 6.36 14.88
CA LEU A 91 1.23 5.93 15.06
C LEU A 91 0.24 7.08 14.82
N SER A 92 0.52 8.26 15.37
CA SER A 92 -0.37 9.42 15.20
C SER A 92 -0.36 9.96 13.77
N THR A 93 0.80 10.00 13.11
CA THR A 93 0.94 10.43 11.72
C THR A 93 0.19 9.48 10.79
N PHE A 94 0.40 8.17 10.92
CA PHE A 94 -0.31 7.17 10.13
C PHE A 94 -1.82 7.27 10.33
N ARG A 95 -2.27 7.27 11.60
CA ARG A 95 -3.70 7.35 11.97
C ARG A 95 -4.36 8.62 11.40
N ASN A 96 -3.74 9.77 11.60
CA ASN A 96 -4.30 11.04 11.13
C ASN A 96 -4.28 11.14 9.61
N GLY A 97 -3.22 10.65 8.95
CA GLY A 97 -3.10 10.60 7.50
C GLY A 97 -4.22 9.76 6.89
N LEU A 98 -4.42 8.54 7.39
CA LEU A 98 -5.46 7.63 6.89
C LEU A 98 -6.85 8.22 7.10
N LEU A 99 -7.16 8.72 8.30
CA LEU A 99 -8.44 9.34 8.62
C LEU A 99 -8.71 10.58 7.74
N SER A 100 -7.70 11.41 7.53
CA SER A 100 -7.80 12.60 6.69
C SER A 100 -8.04 12.22 5.23
N GLU A 101 -7.32 11.22 4.73
CA GLU A 101 -7.42 10.78 3.33
C GLU A 101 -8.75 10.09 3.04
N LEU A 102 -9.24 9.22 3.93
CA LEU A 102 -10.58 8.65 3.81
C LEU A 102 -11.67 9.73 3.75
N ARG A 103 -11.55 10.77 4.59
CA ARG A 103 -12.46 11.93 4.53
C ARG A 103 -12.31 12.73 3.25
N SER A 104 -11.09 12.85 2.70
CA SER A 104 -10.83 13.56 1.44
C SER A 104 -11.52 12.86 0.25
N TYR A 105 -11.70 11.54 0.34
CA TYR A 105 -12.49 10.76 -0.62
C TYR A 105 -14.01 10.86 -0.43
N GLY A 106 -14.47 11.55 0.62
CA GLY A 106 -15.87 11.86 0.88
C GLY A 106 -16.57 10.95 1.90
N PHE A 107 -15.87 9.95 2.43
CA PHE A 107 -16.43 9.08 3.47
C PHE A 107 -16.77 9.84 4.75
N GLU A 108 -17.84 9.42 5.42
CA GLU A 108 -18.03 9.75 6.83
C GLU A 108 -17.18 8.79 7.67
N VAL A 109 -16.19 9.31 8.40
CA VAL A 109 -15.27 8.45 9.14
C VAL A 109 -15.50 8.59 10.63
N ALA A 110 -15.98 7.51 11.25
CA ALA A 110 -16.22 7.39 12.68
C ALA A 110 -15.11 6.55 13.31
N GLU A 111 -14.33 7.16 14.19
CA GLU A 111 -13.32 6.42 14.93
C GLU A 111 -13.93 5.73 16.14
N VAL A 112 -13.69 4.43 16.26
CA VAL A 112 -14.28 3.57 17.29
C VAL A 112 -13.20 2.68 17.91
N LYS A 113 -13.49 2.15 19.09
CA LYS A 113 -12.66 1.08 19.64
C LYS A 113 -12.98 -0.23 18.94
N LYS A 114 -12.06 -1.19 18.97
CA LYS A 114 -12.24 -2.49 18.32
C LYS A 114 -13.47 -3.22 18.85
N GLU A 115 -13.70 -3.17 20.17
CA GLU A 115 -14.88 -3.77 20.81
C GLU A 115 -16.22 -3.11 20.41
N ASP A 116 -16.17 -1.87 19.94
CA ASP A 116 -17.32 -1.07 19.52
C ASP A 116 -17.55 -1.12 18.00
N MET A 117 -16.72 -1.86 17.25
CA MET A 117 -16.92 -2.06 15.81
C MET A 117 -18.28 -2.73 15.56
N PRO A 118 -19.08 -2.23 14.59
CA PRO A 118 -20.33 -2.86 14.25
C PRO A 118 -20.10 -4.31 13.79
N LYS A 119 -21.10 -5.18 14.01
CA LYS A 119 -21.03 -6.60 13.61
C LYS A 119 -21.95 -6.95 12.43
N GLN A 120 -22.79 -6.01 12.03
CA GLN A 120 -23.71 -6.13 10.90
C GLN A 120 -23.52 -4.92 10.03
N PHE A 121 -23.41 -5.16 8.74
CA PHE A 121 -23.14 -4.12 7.74
C PHE A 121 -24.23 -4.15 6.69
N ASP A 122 -24.54 -2.99 6.16
CA ASP A 122 -25.22 -2.84 4.88
C ASP A 122 -24.21 -2.38 3.82
N LEU A 123 -24.66 -2.15 2.60
CA LEU A 123 -23.81 -1.71 1.49
C LEU A 123 -23.13 -0.35 1.70
N ARG A 124 -23.47 0.42 2.74
CA ARG A 124 -22.95 1.77 3.00
C ARG A 124 -22.18 1.91 4.31
N HIS A 125 -22.13 0.85 5.12
CA HIS A 125 -21.37 0.86 6.37
C HIS A 125 -20.21 -0.12 6.26
N HIS A 126 -19.01 0.37 6.54
CA HIS A 126 -17.76 -0.35 6.30
C HIS A 126 -16.86 -0.30 7.54
N THR A 127 -15.98 -1.29 7.68
CA THR A 127 -14.95 -1.28 8.73
C THR A 127 -13.56 -1.23 8.14
N VAL A 128 -12.68 -0.49 8.79
CA VAL A 128 -11.26 -0.52 8.53
C VAL A 128 -10.56 -0.65 9.87
N GLU A 129 -10.00 -1.83 10.12
CA GLU A 129 -9.14 -2.09 11.26
C GLU A 129 -7.68 -2.13 10.79
N VAL A 130 -6.83 -1.27 11.32
CA VAL A 130 -5.37 -1.44 11.15
C VAL A 130 -4.90 -2.35 12.28
N ALA A 131 -4.79 -3.64 11.98
CA ALA A 131 -4.52 -4.69 12.95
C ALA A 131 -3.05 -4.67 13.42
N GLN A 132 -2.13 -4.31 12.53
CA GLN A 132 -0.70 -4.23 12.82
C GLN A 132 -0.03 -3.13 11.99
N LEU A 133 0.95 -2.47 12.62
CA LEU A 133 1.92 -1.59 11.98
C LEU A 133 3.33 -2.03 12.39
N GLU A 134 4.22 -2.14 11.41
CA GLU A 134 5.62 -2.51 11.64
C GLU A 134 6.54 -1.59 10.84
N LEU A 135 7.51 -0.96 11.52
CA LEU A 135 8.62 -0.27 10.89
C LEU A 135 9.85 -1.19 10.90
N GLU A 136 10.25 -1.63 9.72
CA GLU A 136 11.40 -2.50 9.47
C GLU A 136 12.58 -1.67 8.93
N GLU A 137 13.76 -1.83 9.50
CA GLU A 137 15.03 -1.35 8.91
C GLU A 137 15.77 -2.51 8.24
N TYR A 138 16.26 -2.28 7.02
CA TYR A 138 16.96 -3.30 6.23
C TYR A 138 18.17 -2.69 5.49
N SER A 139 19.06 -3.55 4.99
CA SER A 139 20.14 -3.14 4.10
C SER A 139 20.16 -3.95 2.81
N PHE A 140 20.66 -3.33 1.75
CA PHE A 140 20.80 -3.95 0.43
C PHE A 140 22.03 -3.41 -0.29
N VAL A 141 22.51 -4.14 -1.30
CA VAL A 141 23.64 -3.70 -2.12
C VAL A 141 23.12 -3.16 -3.43
N ASP A 142 23.58 -1.97 -3.79
CA ASP A 142 23.36 -1.38 -5.10
C ASP A 142 24.70 -1.00 -5.75
N SER A 143 24.70 -0.74 -7.05
CA SER A 143 25.91 -0.45 -7.81
C SER A 143 25.74 0.63 -8.86
N VAL A 144 26.75 1.47 -8.99
CA VAL A 144 26.93 2.34 -10.16
C VAL A 144 27.92 1.70 -11.11
N SER A 145 27.66 1.79 -12.41
CA SER A 145 28.51 1.18 -13.44
C SER A 145 29.05 2.21 -14.42
N THR A 146 30.00 1.76 -15.22
CA THR A 146 30.43 2.45 -16.44
C THR A 146 29.28 2.61 -17.41
N MET A 147 29.22 3.77 -18.09
CA MET A 147 28.17 4.01 -19.09
C MET A 147 28.37 3.23 -20.40
N GLN A 148 29.60 2.85 -20.78
CA GLN A 148 29.87 2.14 -22.05
C GLN A 148 31.08 1.18 -21.98
N GLY A 149 30.96 0.04 -22.67
CA GLY A 149 32.06 -0.80 -23.16
C GLY A 149 32.72 -1.76 -22.18
N GLU A 150 33.10 -1.31 -20.98
CA GLU A 150 33.80 -2.14 -19.99
C GLU A 150 32.97 -2.28 -18.72
N HIS A 151 32.32 -3.42 -18.45
CA HIS A 151 31.54 -3.61 -17.21
C HIS A 151 32.42 -3.54 -15.96
N ARG A 152 32.55 -2.33 -15.41
CA ARG A 152 33.06 -2.06 -14.06
C ARG A 152 31.92 -1.48 -13.24
N ALA A 153 31.75 -2.03 -12.05
CA ALA A 153 30.73 -1.60 -11.11
C ALA A 153 31.40 -1.26 -9.77
N MET A 154 30.95 -0.18 -9.15
CA MET A 154 31.23 0.12 -7.75
C MET A 154 29.98 -0.19 -6.95
N GLN A 155 30.11 -1.07 -5.96
CA GLN A 155 29.03 -1.45 -5.07
C GLN A 155 29.04 -0.64 -3.78
N LYS A 156 27.84 -0.37 -3.25
CA LYS A 156 27.63 0.24 -1.93
C LYS A 156 26.55 -0.53 -1.19
N MET A 157 26.78 -0.72 0.11
CA MET A 157 25.72 -1.11 1.04
C MET A 157 24.89 0.13 1.36
N LEU A 158 23.60 0.02 1.13
CA LEU A 158 22.58 1.04 1.35
C LEU A 158 21.62 0.58 2.44
N ASN A 159 20.97 1.53 3.10
CA ASN A 159 19.93 1.25 4.07
C ASN A 159 18.55 1.60 3.51
N GLY A 160 17.55 0.92 4.03
CA GLY A 160 16.16 1.19 3.77
C GLY A 160 15.33 1.07 5.04
N ILE A 161 14.19 1.75 5.03
CA ILE A 161 13.11 1.54 5.99
C ILE A 161 11.85 1.18 5.23
N ARG A 162 11.05 0.28 5.81
CA ARG A 162 9.76 -0.15 5.27
C ARG A 162 8.72 -0.02 6.37
N LEU A 163 7.58 0.59 6.06
CA LEU A 163 6.42 0.59 6.94
C LEU A 163 5.38 -0.36 6.37
N ASN A 164 5.16 -1.44 7.11
CA ASN A 164 4.21 -2.49 6.81
C ASN A 164 2.91 -2.26 7.58
N ALA A 165 1.77 -2.33 6.89
CA ALA A 165 0.45 -2.20 7.47
C ALA A 165 -0.45 -3.39 7.09
N TRP A 166 -1.06 -4.00 8.11
CA TRP A 166 -2.08 -5.05 7.93
C TRP A 166 -3.45 -4.46 8.24
N ILE A 167 -4.31 -4.43 7.23
CA ILE A 167 -5.63 -3.82 7.31
C ILE A 167 -6.68 -4.90 7.17
N VAL A 168 -7.58 -4.98 8.13
CA VAL A 168 -8.69 -5.92 8.15
C VAL A 168 -9.97 -5.18 7.79
N TYR A 169 -10.71 -5.77 6.85
CA TYR A 169 -12.07 -5.40 6.50
C TYR A 169 -13.01 -6.55 6.84
N ASN A 170 -14.04 -6.26 7.63
CA ASN A 170 -15.10 -7.21 7.93
C ASN A 170 -16.28 -6.98 6.97
N GLY A 171 -16.61 -8.01 6.19
CA GLY A 171 -17.76 -8.01 5.29
C GLY A 171 -19.10 -8.19 6.00
N GLU A 172 -20.17 -8.23 5.21
CA GLU A 172 -21.56 -8.37 5.69
C GLU A 172 -21.84 -9.75 6.32
N ASP A 173 -21.10 -10.78 5.92
CA ASP A 173 -21.08 -12.09 6.53
C ASP A 173 -19.95 -12.20 7.55
N THR A 174 -20.27 -12.72 8.74
CA THR A 174 -19.33 -12.91 9.86
C THR A 174 -18.14 -13.83 9.54
N ASN A 175 -18.14 -14.45 8.35
CA ASN A 175 -17.13 -15.40 7.90
C ASN A 175 -16.27 -14.86 6.74
N SER A 176 -16.56 -13.67 6.17
CA SER A 176 -15.66 -13.03 5.21
C SER A 176 -14.87 -11.91 5.88
N MET A 177 -13.71 -12.30 6.40
CA MET A 177 -12.66 -11.36 6.78
C MET A 177 -11.70 -11.24 5.61
N GLN A 178 -11.43 -10.01 5.18
CA GLN A 178 -10.39 -9.73 4.19
C GLN A 178 -9.25 -9.00 4.87
N MET A 179 -8.03 -9.46 4.61
CA MET A 179 -6.81 -8.82 5.08
C MET A 179 -6.09 -8.23 3.88
N PHE A 180 -5.78 -6.94 3.96
CA PHE A 180 -4.97 -6.22 3.00
C PHE A 180 -3.60 -5.95 3.62
N PHE A 181 -2.58 -6.07 2.80
CA PHE A 181 -1.21 -5.76 3.17
C PHE A 181 -0.73 -4.56 2.35
N CYS A 182 -0.09 -3.61 3.00
CA CYS A 182 0.55 -2.47 2.35
C CYS A 182 1.96 -2.33 2.89
N ASP A 183 2.95 -2.39 2.00
CA ASP A 183 4.36 -2.20 2.30
C ASP A 183 4.93 -1.05 1.48
N GLU A 184 5.18 0.07 2.14
CA GLU A 184 5.86 1.20 1.51
C GLU A 184 7.27 1.34 2.08
N GLN A 185 8.21 1.74 1.23
CA GLN A 185 9.62 1.82 1.62
C GLN A 185 10.30 3.11 1.17
N MET A 186 11.31 3.52 1.93
CA MET A 186 12.23 4.59 1.57
C MET A 186 13.67 4.11 1.76
N THR A 187 14.54 4.43 0.82
CA THR A 187 15.94 3.95 0.81
C THR A 187 16.92 5.10 0.67
N ASP A 188 18.17 4.86 1.06
CA ASP A 188 19.28 5.70 0.62
C ASP A 188 19.22 5.88 -0.91
N GLU A 189 19.46 7.09 -1.40
CA GLU A 189 19.56 7.38 -2.83
C GLU A 189 21.02 7.31 -3.26
N PHE A 190 21.33 6.40 -4.19
CA PHE A 190 22.67 6.18 -4.71
C PHE A 190 22.69 6.36 -6.23
N HIS A 191 23.28 7.46 -6.69
CA HIS A 191 23.33 7.80 -8.11
C HIS A 191 24.73 8.22 -8.52
N GLY A 192 25.15 7.77 -9.70
CA GLY A 192 26.49 8.05 -10.19
C GLY A 192 26.90 7.12 -11.31
N PHE A 193 28.18 7.14 -11.62
CA PHE A 193 28.76 6.36 -12.70
C PHE A 193 30.26 6.14 -12.45
N VAL A 194 30.80 5.10 -13.08
CA VAL A 194 32.24 4.82 -13.08
C VAL A 194 32.85 5.37 -14.37
N GLU A 195 33.89 6.18 -14.24
CA GLU A 195 34.65 6.73 -15.36
C GLU A 195 36.08 6.18 -15.38
N LYS A 196 36.76 6.33 -16.52
CA LYS A 196 38.16 5.95 -16.73
C LYS A 196 38.94 7.15 -17.26
N GLU A 197 39.92 7.61 -16.48
CA GLU A 197 40.81 8.72 -16.85
C GLU A 197 42.26 8.25 -16.67
N SER A 198 43.07 8.47 -17.71
CA SER A 198 44.48 8.05 -17.74
C SER A 198 44.72 6.58 -17.33
N GLY A 199 43.79 5.69 -17.70
CA GLY A 199 43.85 4.25 -17.39
C GLY A 199 43.44 3.86 -15.98
N LYS A 200 43.01 4.81 -15.13
CA LYS A 200 42.48 4.56 -13.79
C LYS A 200 40.97 4.74 -13.78
N TYR A 201 40.28 3.88 -13.02
CA TYR A 201 38.84 4.02 -12.81
C TYR A 201 38.57 4.81 -11.53
N TYR A 202 37.58 5.68 -11.57
CA TYR A 202 37.06 6.40 -10.42
C TYR A 202 35.53 6.44 -10.52
N ALA A 203 34.87 6.45 -9.38
CA ALA A 203 33.43 6.57 -9.32
C ALA A 203 33.06 8.00 -8.93
N ASN A 204 32.22 8.63 -9.75
CA ASN A 204 31.59 9.90 -9.42
C ASN A 204 30.15 9.59 -9.01
N TYR A 205 29.82 9.83 -7.74
CA TYR A 205 28.52 9.48 -7.20
C TYR A 205 28.09 10.43 -6.09
N THR A 206 26.78 10.51 -5.93
CA THR A 206 26.08 11.10 -4.79
C THR A 206 25.43 9.99 -3.98
N LEU A 207 25.52 10.08 -2.66
CA LEU A 207 24.82 9.21 -1.72
C LEU A 207 24.05 10.09 -0.74
N THR A 208 22.73 10.13 -0.87
CA THR A 208 21.84 10.76 0.11
C THR A 208 21.35 9.68 1.05
N ARG A 209 21.57 9.86 2.35
CA ARG A 209 21.14 8.86 3.35
C ARG A 209 19.77 9.17 3.90
N ILE A 210 18.98 8.13 4.12
CA ILE A 210 17.76 8.24 4.91
C ILE A 210 18.09 8.59 6.36
N ASN A 211 17.14 9.26 7.00
CA ASN A 211 17.23 9.78 8.36
C ASN A 211 15.91 9.54 9.12
N PRO A 212 15.87 9.74 10.46
CA PRO A 212 14.66 9.45 11.23
C PRO A 212 13.39 10.21 10.81
N ASN A 213 13.51 11.41 10.22
CA ASN A 213 12.33 12.14 9.74
C ASN A 213 11.67 11.46 8.54
N ASP A 214 12.44 10.69 7.78
CA ASP A 214 11.95 9.96 6.61
C ASP A 214 10.95 8.87 7.02
N ALA A 215 11.07 8.31 8.22
CA ALA A 215 10.08 7.38 8.77
C ALA A 215 8.73 8.04 9.04
N TYR A 216 8.71 9.32 9.43
CA TYR A 216 7.46 10.06 9.62
C TYR A 216 6.82 10.44 8.28
N ILE A 217 7.64 10.80 7.28
CA ILE A 217 7.17 11.06 5.91
C ILE A 217 6.59 9.76 5.32
N LEU A 218 7.31 8.65 5.45
CA LEU A 218 6.86 7.33 5.03
C LEU A 218 5.55 6.97 5.70
N SER A 219 5.41 7.23 7.00
CA SER A 219 4.18 6.98 7.75
C SER A 219 2.95 7.69 7.20
N ASP A 220 3.06 8.97 6.83
CA ASP A 220 1.97 9.71 6.19
C ASP A 220 1.68 9.17 4.78
N TYR A 221 2.73 8.84 4.02
CA TYR A 221 2.60 8.30 2.68
C TYR A 221 1.91 6.93 2.68
N THR A 222 2.36 5.97 3.50
CA THR A 222 1.75 4.64 3.64
C THR A 222 0.27 4.77 4.03
N ALA A 223 -0.07 5.70 4.93
CA ALA A 223 -1.45 5.93 5.31
C ALA A 223 -2.33 6.38 4.14
N LYS A 224 -1.83 7.27 3.27
CA LYS A 224 -2.54 7.69 2.06
C LYS A 224 -2.70 6.56 1.06
N VAL A 225 -1.66 5.76 0.86
CA VAL A 225 -1.71 4.57 0.00
C VAL A 225 -2.75 3.58 0.52
N CYS A 226 -2.75 3.30 1.83
CA CYS A 226 -3.73 2.44 2.49
C CYS A 226 -5.18 2.93 2.28
N ALA A 227 -5.42 4.23 2.47
CA ALA A 227 -6.74 4.81 2.24
C ALA A 227 -7.18 4.68 0.78
N ARG A 228 -6.26 4.90 -0.17
CA ARG A 228 -6.51 4.76 -1.62
C ARG A 228 -6.83 3.32 -1.99
N TYR A 229 -6.06 2.37 -1.49
CA TYR A 229 -6.35 0.94 -1.67
C TYR A 229 -7.71 0.57 -1.10
N PHE A 230 -8.05 1.05 0.10
CA PHE A 230 -9.36 0.81 0.67
C PHE A 230 -10.50 1.42 -0.17
N PHE A 231 -10.34 2.64 -0.67
CA PHE A 231 -11.31 3.24 -1.61
C PHE A 231 -11.46 2.39 -2.88
N ASN A 232 -10.33 1.98 -3.47
CA ASN A 232 -10.31 1.16 -4.68
C ASN A 232 -10.97 -0.20 -4.44
N PHE A 233 -10.78 -0.80 -3.27
CA PHE A 233 -11.51 -2.00 -2.87
C PHE A 233 -13.03 -1.76 -2.86
N LEU A 234 -13.49 -0.71 -2.17
CA LEU A 234 -14.93 -0.43 -2.06
C LEU A 234 -15.60 -0.12 -3.40
N ILE A 235 -14.95 0.65 -4.28
CA ILE A 235 -15.53 0.97 -5.59
C ILE A 235 -15.63 -0.28 -6.47
N ASN A 236 -14.64 -1.18 -6.44
CA ASN A 236 -14.73 -2.45 -7.19
C ASN A 236 -15.81 -3.35 -6.62
N ARG A 237 -15.92 -3.47 -5.29
CA ARG A 237 -17.02 -4.17 -4.63
C ARG A 237 -18.38 -3.61 -5.06
N TYR A 238 -18.54 -2.29 -5.07
CA TYR A 238 -19.77 -1.63 -5.51
C TYR A 238 -20.10 -1.93 -6.98
N VAL A 239 -19.12 -1.79 -7.88
CA VAL A 239 -19.30 -2.09 -9.32
C VAL A 239 -19.66 -3.55 -9.54
N TRP A 240 -19.00 -4.47 -8.83
CA TRP A 240 -19.31 -5.90 -8.87
C TRP A 240 -20.78 -6.17 -8.53
N PHE A 241 -21.29 -5.59 -7.44
CA PHE A 241 -22.70 -5.73 -7.07
C PHE A 241 -23.65 -5.11 -8.09
N GLN A 242 -23.37 -3.89 -8.58
CA GLN A 242 -24.22 -3.21 -9.56
C GLN A 242 -24.28 -3.94 -10.91
N THR A 243 -23.21 -4.64 -11.28
CA THR A 243 -23.13 -5.41 -12.53
C THR A 243 -23.59 -6.86 -12.39
N GLY A 244 -23.94 -7.32 -11.18
CA GLY A 244 -24.31 -8.70 -10.93
C GLY A 244 -23.13 -9.68 -11.10
N GLY A 245 -21.91 -9.22 -10.81
CA GLY A 245 -20.68 -10.00 -10.89
C GLY A 245 -20.18 -10.27 -12.31
N GLN A 246 -20.59 -9.46 -13.27
CA GLN A 246 -20.17 -9.62 -14.68
C GLN A 246 -18.89 -8.85 -15.02
N ASP A 247 -18.69 -7.70 -14.40
CA ASP A 247 -17.51 -6.87 -14.65
C ASP A 247 -16.37 -7.29 -13.73
N LYS A 248 -15.21 -7.56 -14.32
CA LYS A 248 -13.99 -7.95 -13.60
C LYS A 248 -12.90 -6.89 -13.68
N ASN A 249 -13.15 -5.77 -14.36
CA ASN A 249 -12.14 -4.74 -14.59
C ASN A 249 -11.82 -4.02 -13.28
N TYR A 250 -10.63 -3.42 -13.23
CA TYR A 250 -10.20 -2.63 -12.10
C TYR A 250 -10.67 -1.17 -12.23
N TYR A 251 -11.33 -0.69 -11.18
CA TYR A 251 -11.72 0.71 -10.99
C TYR A 251 -10.97 1.29 -9.79
N GLY A 252 -10.47 2.52 -9.89
CA GLY A 252 -9.80 3.12 -8.74
C GLY A 252 -9.59 4.61 -8.91
N ILE A 253 -8.84 5.22 -8.00
CA ILE A 253 -8.42 6.61 -8.11
C ILE A 253 -6.90 6.73 -8.15
N ASN A 254 -6.40 7.74 -8.88
CA ASN A 254 -5.00 8.16 -8.80
C ASN A 254 -4.76 9.04 -7.56
N GLU A 255 -3.54 9.57 -7.43
CA GLU A 255 -3.13 10.45 -6.34
C GLU A 255 -3.90 11.78 -6.31
N ASP A 256 -4.39 12.23 -7.46
CA ASP A 256 -5.20 13.45 -7.63
C ASP A 256 -6.71 13.19 -7.38
N ASN A 257 -7.07 12.00 -6.88
CA ASN A 257 -8.45 11.56 -6.71
C ASN A 257 -9.24 11.67 -8.03
N GLU A 258 -8.63 11.32 -9.16
CA GLU A 258 -9.29 11.16 -10.46
C GLU A 258 -9.63 9.71 -10.70
N LEU A 259 -10.82 9.44 -11.25
CA LEU A 259 -11.29 8.08 -11.48
C LEU A 259 -10.50 7.45 -12.64
N MET A 260 -9.86 6.32 -12.36
CA MET A 260 -9.11 5.50 -13.30
C MET A 260 -9.87 4.22 -13.65
N TYR A 261 -9.58 3.72 -14.84
CA TYR A 261 -10.11 2.47 -15.36
C TYR A 261 -8.98 1.67 -15.96
N ASP A 262 -8.87 0.40 -15.56
CA ASP A 262 -7.95 -0.55 -16.15
C ASP A 262 -8.70 -1.83 -16.54
N SER A 263 -8.42 -2.33 -17.74
CA SER A 263 -8.93 -3.61 -18.24
C SER A 263 -8.30 -4.84 -17.56
N SER A 264 -7.32 -4.64 -16.68
CA SER A 264 -6.79 -5.70 -15.83
C SER A 264 -7.88 -6.20 -14.87
N PRO A 265 -7.89 -7.52 -14.57
CA PRO A 265 -8.81 -8.04 -13.58
C PRO A 265 -8.53 -7.43 -12.21
N PHE A 266 -9.58 -7.16 -11.44
CA PHE A 266 -9.47 -6.85 -10.02
C PHE A 266 -8.94 -8.09 -9.27
N ASP A 267 -7.62 -8.18 -9.16
CA ASP A 267 -6.86 -9.24 -8.49
C ASP A 267 -5.76 -8.66 -7.57
N ASN A 268 -5.79 -7.34 -7.34
CA ASN A 268 -4.72 -6.59 -6.68
C ASN A 268 -4.74 -6.66 -5.14
N PHE A 269 -5.51 -7.59 -4.57
CA PHE A 269 -5.44 -7.88 -3.15
C PHE A 269 -5.16 -9.36 -3.00
N ASP A 270 -4.00 -9.68 -2.43
CA ASP A 270 -3.76 -11.02 -1.88
C ASP A 270 -4.78 -11.23 -0.75
N ILE A 271 -5.94 -11.80 -1.09
CA ILE A 271 -6.94 -12.17 -0.10
C ILE A 271 -6.37 -13.36 0.66
N ILE A 272 -5.78 -13.08 1.82
CA ILE A 272 -5.43 -14.12 2.77
C ILE A 272 -6.73 -14.61 3.40
N THR A 273 -7.29 -15.70 2.86
CA THR A 273 -8.39 -16.39 3.52
C THR A 273 -7.86 -17.01 4.81
N GLN A 274 -8.55 -16.79 5.93
CA GLN A 274 -8.34 -17.64 7.11
C GLN A 274 -8.73 -19.06 6.70
N GLU A 275 -7.75 -19.91 6.41
CA GLU A 275 -7.98 -21.36 6.44
C GLU A 275 -8.19 -21.77 7.90
N ASP A 276 -9.20 -22.60 8.14
CA ASP A 276 -9.56 -23.19 9.45
C ASP A 276 -8.41 -23.99 10.09
#